data_AF-A0A4Y8CCT7-F1
#
_entry.id   AF-A0A4Y8CCT7-F1
#
_cell.length_a   1.000
_cell.length_b   1.000
_cell.length_c   1.000
_cell.angle_alpha   90.00
_cell.angle_beta   90.00
_cell.angle_gamma   90.00
#
_symmetry.space_group_name_H-M   'P 1'
#
loop_
_entity.id
_entity.type
_entity.pdbx_description
1 polymer ?
#
loop_
_entity_poly.entity_id
_entity_poly.type
_entity_poly.pdbx_seq_one_letter_code
_entity_poly.pdbx_strand_id
1 'polypeptide(L)'
;MKNIEKLEQSLTYEFKDKNLLIHALTHKSFKKSYNNERLEFLGDAVLDLVVGEYLFHKFAKDAEGDLSKLRAALVNEKSFAKIANSLNLGDFILMSVAEENNGGKEKPSILSDALEAIIGAIHLEAGFEFAKTIALRLIEKNFPQIDAKILIK
;
A
#
# COMPACT_ATOMS: atom_id res chain seq x y z
N MET A 1 -6.89 -16.21 -11.07
CA MET A 1 -6.38 -14.85 -10.83
C MET A 1 -6.88 -13.94 -11.94
N LYS A 2 -7.39 -12.73 -11.65
CA LYS A 2 -7.75 -11.76 -12.70
C LYS A 2 -6.48 -11.32 -13.46
N ASN A 3 -6.65 -10.74 -14.65
CA ASN A 3 -5.51 -10.28 -15.47
C ASN A 3 -4.67 -9.23 -14.71
N ILE A 4 -3.42 -9.58 -14.41
CA ILE A 4 -2.47 -8.76 -13.64
C ILE A 4 -2.20 -7.39 -14.29
N GLU A 5 -2.30 -7.31 -15.62
CA GLU A 5 -2.14 -6.07 -16.37
C GLU A 5 -3.18 -5.01 -15.99
N LYS A 6 -4.38 -5.43 -15.55
CA LYS A 6 -5.40 -4.50 -15.04
C LYS A 6 -4.97 -3.84 -13.73
N LEU A 7 -4.29 -4.60 -12.87
CA LEU A 7 -3.76 -4.05 -11.62
C LEU A 7 -2.62 -3.08 -11.93
N GLU A 8 -1.71 -3.44 -12.82
CA GLU A 8 -0.62 -2.56 -13.29
C GLU A 8 -1.16 -1.25 -13.90
N GLN A 9 -2.22 -1.33 -14.70
CA GLN A 9 -2.89 -0.14 -15.23
C GLN A 9 -3.51 0.72 -14.12
N SER A 10 -4.07 0.09 -13.08
CA SER A 10 -4.69 0.80 -11.95
C SER A 10 -3.64 1.46 -11.04
N LEU A 11 -2.48 0.81 -10.90
CA LEU A 11 -1.28 1.33 -10.23
C LEU A 11 -0.57 2.40 -11.06
N THR A 12 -0.83 2.44 -12.38
CA THR A 12 -0.07 3.23 -13.36
C THR A 12 1.42 2.94 -13.34
N TYR A 13 1.75 1.67 -13.11
CA TYR A 13 3.09 1.16 -13.03
C TYR A 13 3.11 -0.25 -13.63
N GLU A 14 4.00 -0.49 -14.58
CA GLU A 14 4.20 -1.80 -15.19
C GLU A 14 5.46 -2.44 -14.63
N PHE A 15 5.32 -3.60 -13.99
CA PHE A 15 6.42 -4.33 -13.39
C PHE A 15 7.31 -4.95 -14.46
N LYS A 16 8.63 -4.82 -14.25
CA LYS A 16 9.63 -5.50 -15.09
C LYS A 16 9.66 -6.99 -14.75
N ASP A 17 9.63 -7.33 -13.47
CA ASP A 17 9.48 -8.72 -13.01
C ASP A 17 8.05 -8.96 -12.50
N LYS A 18 7.22 -9.61 -13.33
CA LYS A 18 5.84 -9.96 -12.94
C LYS A 18 5.81 -10.88 -11.73
N ASN A 19 6.84 -11.70 -11.49
CA ASN A 19 6.89 -12.58 -10.31
C ASN A 19 7.02 -11.79 -9.01
N LEU A 20 7.66 -10.62 -9.04
CA LEU A 20 7.77 -9.74 -7.89
C LEU A 20 6.42 -9.16 -7.49
N LEU A 21 5.58 -8.78 -8.47
CA LEU A 21 4.20 -8.39 -8.20
C LEU A 21 3.38 -9.57 -7.65
N ILE A 22 3.52 -10.77 -8.21
CA ILE A 22 2.87 -11.98 -7.67
C ILE A 22 3.33 -12.25 -6.22
N HIS A 23 4.61 -12.03 -5.90
CA HIS A 23 5.13 -12.15 -4.54
C HIS A 23 4.40 -11.21 -3.57
N ALA A 24 4.29 -9.93 -3.93
CA ALA A 24 3.57 -8.94 -3.13
C ALA A 24 2.08 -9.28 -2.93
N LEU A 25 1.48 -9.98 -3.89
CA LEU A 25 0.09 -10.43 -3.84
C LEU A 25 -0.11 -11.79 -3.14
N THR A 26 0.97 -12.45 -2.67
CA THR A 26 0.87 -13.78 -2.08
C THR A 26 0.74 -13.71 -0.56
N HIS A 27 -0.48 -13.93 -0.05
CA HIS A 27 -0.70 -14.01 1.39
C HIS A 27 -0.06 -15.28 1.98
N LYS A 28 0.40 -15.22 3.23
CA LYS A 28 1.07 -16.33 3.95
C LYS A 28 0.28 -17.64 4.02
N SER A 29 -1.05 -17.59 3.91
CA SER A 29 -1.88 -18.79 3.86
C SER A 29 -1.77 -19.55 2.53
N PHE A 30 -1.35 -18.91 1.44
CA PHE A 30 -1.22 -19.54 0.13
C PHE A 30 -0.03 -20.49 0.06
N LYS A 31 1.15 -20.02 0.47
CA LYS A 31 2.39 -20.81 0.48
C LYS A 31 3.29 -20.37 1.63
N LYS A 32 3.54 -21.28 2.57
CA LYS A 32 4.19 -20.95 3.85
C LYS A 32 5.59 -20.32 3.72
N SER A 33 6.37 -20.73 2.72
CA SER A 33 7.76 -20.25 2.52
C SER A 33 7.90 -19.13 1.48
N TYR A 34 6.80 -18.68 0.87
CA TYR A 34 6.82 -17.63 -0.16
C TYR A 34 5.57 -16.78 0.02
N ASN A 35 5.73 -15.63 0.66
CA ASN A 35 4.65 -14.74 1.04
C ASN A 35 5.11 -13.28 1.03
N ASN A 36 4.15 -12.36 1.11
CA ASN A 36 4.39 -10.94 1.00
C ASN A 36 4.98 -10.27 2.27
N GLU A 37 5.13 -10.96 3.41
CA GLU A 37 5.48 -10.34 4.71
C GLU A 37 6.83 -9.59 4.67
N ARG A 38 7.82 -10.11 3.92
CA ARG A 38 9.11 -9.40 3.78
C ARG A 38 9.02 -8.14 2.92
N LEU A 39 8.13 -8.15 1.93
CA LEU A 39 7.89 -6.99 1.06
C LEU A 39 7.03 -5.96 1.77
N GLU A 40 6.04 -6.41 2.56
CA GLU A 40 5.21 -5.57 3.42
C GLU A 40 6.08 -4.81 4.42
N PHE A 41 6.94 -5.50 5.17
CA PHE A 41 7.91 -4.88 6.06
C PHE A 41 8.77 -3.78 5.39
N LEU A 42 9.24 -4.02 4.16
CA LEU A 42 9.99 -3.01 3.40
C LEU A 42 9.09 -1.86 2.93
N GLY A 43 7.89 -2.19 2.48
CA GLY A 43 6.89 -1.25 1.98
C GLY A 43 6.37 -0.28 3.02
N ASP A 44 6.14 -0.75 4.25
CA ASP A 44 5.76 0.06 5.40
C ASP A 44 6.81 1.16 5.64
N ALA A 45 8.09 0.79 5.77
CA ALA A 45 9.18 1.75 5.94
C ALA A 45 9.31 2.75 4.77
N VAL A 46 9.06 2.29 3.53
CA VAL A 46 9.03 3.18 2.36
C VAL A 46 7.87 4.17 2.44
N LEU A 47 6.66 3.71 2.79
CA LEU A 47 5.47 4.55 2.92
C LEU A 47 5.62 5.56 4.05
N ASP A 48 6.21 5.15 5.16
CA ASP A 48 6.49 6.02 6.30
C ASP A 48 7.39 7.21 5.92
N LEU A 49 8.43 6.95 5.12
CA LEU A 49 9.31 7.99 4.60
C LEU A 49 8.61 8.85 3.56
N VAL A 50 7.88 8.25 2.61
CA VAL A 50 7.13 8.99 1.57
C VAL A 50 6.15 9.98 2.20
N VAL A 51 5.34 9.52 3.15
CA VAL A 51 4.35 10.36 3.82
C VAL A 51 5.02 11.35 4.77
N GLY A 52 6.05 10.92 5.52
CA GLY A 52 6.80 11.81 6.39
C GLY A 52 7.43 12.98 5.64
N GLU A 53 8.10 12.71 4.52
CA GLU A 53 8.70 13.74 3.65
C GLU A 53 7.63 14.65 3.03
N TYR A 54 6.52 14.08 2.53
CA TYR A 54 5.40 14.86 1.99
C TYR A 54 4.85 15.84 3.02
N LEU A 55 4.59 15.37 4.24
CA LEU A 55 4.05 16.20 5.32
C LEU A 55 5.06 17.24 5.79
N PHE A 56 6.34 16.88 5.92
CA PHE A 56 7.42 17.81 6.28
C PHE A 56 7.47 19.02 5.34
N HIS A 57 7.38 18.78 4.03
CA HIS A 57 7.39 19.88 3.05
C HIS A 57 6.06 20.62 2.97
N LYS A 58 4.93 19.91 3.01
CA LYS A 58 3.60 20.52 2.87
C LYS A 58 3.20 21.37 4.08
N PHE A 59 3.58 20.93 5.28
CA PHE A 59 3.25 21.56 6.55
C PHE A 59 4.51 22.06 7.25
N ALA A 60 5.34 22.82 6.54
CA ALA A 60 6.66 23.29 7.01
C ALA A 60 6.65 24.16 8.29
N LYS A 61 5.47 24.51 8.81
CA LYS A 61 5.29 25.30 10.05
C LYS A 61 4.74 24.47 11.22
N ASP A 62 4.30 23.23 10.95
CA ASP A 62 3.69 22.37 11.96
C ASP A 62 4.77 21.73 12.84
N ALA A 63 4.43 21.50 14.10
CA ALA A 63 5.32 20.82 15.03
C ALA A 63 5.38 19.31 14.74
N GLU A 64 6.45 18.65 15.17
CA GLU A 64 6.63 17.20 14.99
C GLU A 64 5.39 16.40 15.43
N GLY A 65 4.80 16.71 16.59
CA GLY A 65 3.64 16.00 17.10
C GLY A 65 2.39 16.11 16.21
N ASP A 66 2.24 17.22 15.47
CA ASP A 66 1.14 17.40 14.52
C ASP A 66 1.42 16.64 13.21
N LEU A 67 2.67 16.67 12.72
CA LEU A 67 3.12 15.86 11.59
C LEU A 67 2.94 14.36 11.86
N SER A 68 3.27 13.90 13.07
CA SER A 68 3.11 12.51 13.48
C SER A 68 1.64 12.08 13.53
N LYS A 69 0.72 12.95 13.99
CA LYS A 69 -0.74 12.69 13.92
C LYS A 69 -1.24 12.63 12.48
N LEU A 70 -0.80 13.56 11.63
CA LEU A 70 -1.13 13.57 10.21
C LEU A 70 -0.64 12.29 9.51
N ARG A 71 0.59 11.86 9.80
CA ARG A 71 1.13 10.61 9.25
C ARG A 71 0.31 9.42 9.70
N ALA A 72 0.01 9.29 10.99
CA ALA A 72 -0.81 8.20 11.52
C ALA A 72 -2.22 8.16 10.92
N ALA A 73 -2.79 9.30 10.51
CA ALA A 73 -4.09 9.35 9.83
C ALA A 73 -4.03 8.86 8.37
N LEU A 74 -2.87 8.94 7.72
CA LEU A 74 -2.67 8.52 6.32
C LEU A 74 -2.08 7.10 6.21
N VAL A 75 -1.08 6.81 7.04
CA VAL A 75 -0.36 5.53 7.15
C VAL A 75 -1.02 4.73 8.26
N ASN A 76 -2.11 4.04 7.91
CA ASN A 76 -2.77 3.07 8.77
C ASN A 76 -3.59 2.09 7.95
N GLU A 77 -3.90 0.95 8.56
CA GLU A 77 -4.64 -0.16 7.96
C GLU A 77 -5.94 0.30 7.28
N LYS A 78 -6.73 1.16 7.94
CA LYS A 78 -8.02 1.62 7.39
C LYS A 78 -7.83 2.45 6.12
N SER A 79 -6.85 3.35 6.12
CA SER A 79 -6.52 4.18 4.97
C SER A 79 -5.96 3.36 3.81
N PHE A 80 -5.07 2.41 4.10
CA PHE A 80 -4.48 1.52 3.10
C PHE A 80 -5.48 0.51 2.54
N ALA A 81 -6.35 -0.07 3.36
CA ALA A 81 -7.45 -0.90 2.89
C ALA A 81 -8.40 -0.13 1.97
N LYS A 82 -8.65 1.16 2.22
CA LYS A 82 -9.45 2.01 1.31
C LYS A 82 -8.76 2.16 -0.05
N ILE A 83 -7.44 2.43 -0.07
CA ILE A 83 -6.67 2.50 -1.32
C ILE A 83 -6.68 1.16 -2.05
N ALA A 84 -6.42 0.06 -1.33
CA ALA A 84 -6.44 -1.30 -1.87
C ALA A 84 -7.79 -1.64 -2.51
N ASN A 85 -8.91 -1.28 -1.86
CA ASN A 85 -10.24 -1.43 -2.43
C ASN A 85 -10.45 -0.57 -3.69
N SER A 86 -9.89 0.65 -3.74
CA SER A 86 -9.95 1.51 -4.94
C SER A 86 -9.24 0.89 -6.16
N LEU A 87 -8.32 -0.06 -5.92
CA LEU A 87 -7.61 -0.85 -6.93
C LEU A 87 -8.26 -2.21 -7.20
N ASN A 88 -9.35 -2.54 -6.50
CA ASN A 88 -9.92 -3.89 -6.43
C ASN A 88 -8.89 -4.97 -6.04
N LEU A 89 -7.98 -4.64 -5.11
CA LEU A 89 -6.80 -5.45 -4.83
C LEU A 89 -7.13 -6.88 -4.36
N GLY A 90 -8.23 -7.06 -3.60
CA GLY A 90 -8.68 -8.37 -3.13
C GLY A 90 -8.89 -9.40 -4.26
N ASP A 91 -9.22 -8.96 -5.47
CA ASP A 91 -9.38 -9.82 -6.64
C ASP A 91 -8.07 -10.49 -7.10
N PHE A 92 -6.94 -9.89 -6.74
CA PHE A 92 -5.60 -10.30 -7.19
C PHE A 92 -4.83 -11.04 -6.09
N ILE A 93 -5.18 -10.85 -4.81
CA ILE A 93 -4.49 -11.50 -3.68
C ILE A 93 -4.69 -13.02 -3.74
N LEU A 94 -3.57 -13.74 -3.69
CA LEU A 94 -3.51 -15.19 -3.61
C LEU A 94 -3.55 -15.62 -2.14
N MET A 95 -4.50 -16.46 -1.79
CA MET A 95 -4.68 -16.99 -0.43
C MET A 95 -5.24 -18.42 -0.48
N SER A 96 -5.17 -19.16 0.62
CA SER A 96 -5.81 -20.48 0.68
C SER A 96 -7.33 -20.38 0.55
N VAL A 97 -7.97 -21.47 0.11
CA VAL A 97 -9.44 -21.58 0.04
C VAL A 97 -10.09 -21.29 1.40
N ALA A 98 -9.47 -21.74 2.49
CA ALA A 98 -9.97 -21.50 3.84
C ALA A 98 -9.94 -20.00 4.20
N GLU A 99 -8.86 -19.30 3.85
CA GLU A 99 -8.76 -17.86 4.11
C GLU A 99 -9.75 -17.06 3.26
N GLU A 100 -9.94 -17.46 1.99
CA GLU A 100 -10.91 -16.85 1.09
C GLU A 100 -12.34 -17.04 1.59
N ASN A 101 -12.72 -18.25 2.02
CA ASN A 101 -14.04 -18.54 2.59
C ASN A 101 -14.32 -17.76 3.88
N ASN A 102 -13.27 -17.38 4.61
CA ASN A 102 -13.36 -16.54 5.81
C ASN A 102 -13.36 -15.03 5.48
N GLY A 103 -13.62 -14.66 4.24
CA GLY A 103 -13.67 -13.27 3.79
C GLY A 103 -12.31 -12.60 3.66
N GLY A 104 -11.21 -13.37 3.52
CA GLY A 104 -9.85 -12.83 3.51
C GLY A 104 -9.60 -11.74 2.47
N LYS A 105 -10.29 -11.79 1.32
CA LYS A 105 -10.19 -10.78 0.25
C LYS A 105 -10.81 -9.42 0.63
N GLU A 106 -11.57 -9.36 1.71
CA GLU A 106 -12.26 -8.17 2.22
C GLU A 106 -11.65 -7.69 3.55
N LYS A 107 -10.73 -8.46 4.15
CA LYS A 107 -10.10 -8.11 5.42
C LYS A 107 -9.19 -6.88 5.25
N PRO A 108 -9.40 -5.80 6.02
CA PRO A 108 -8.60 -4.59 5.91
C PRO A 108 -7.09 -4.84 6.11
N SER A 109 -6.71 -5.69 7.07
CA SER A 109 -5.31 -6.08 7.30
C SER A 109 -4.67 -6.71 6.06
N ILE A 110 -5.28 -7.74 5.47
CA ILE A 110 -4.74 -8.42 4.28
C ILE A 110 -4.63 -7.46 3.08
N LEU A 111 -5.61 -6.56 2.93
CA LEU A 111 -5.61 -5.54 1.89
C LEU A 111 -4.50 -4.50 2.11
N SER A 112 -4.28 -4.08 3.36
CA SER A 112 -3.19 -3.17 3.75
C SER A 112 -1.83 -3.81 3.46
N ASP A 113 -1.58 -5.00 4.02
CA ASP A 113 -0.31 -5.73 3.88
C ASP A 113 0.07 -5.91 2.41
N ALA A 114 -0.90 -6.24 1.56
CA ALA A 114 -0.66 -6.41 0.12
C ALA A 114 -0.37 -5.08 -0.60
N LEU A 115 -0.99 -3.98 -0.21
CA LEU A 115 -0.68 -2.66 -0.76
C LEU A 115 0.75 -2.25 -0.37
N GLU A 116 1.11 -2.41 0.90
CA GLU A 116 2.44 -2.11 1.41
C GLU A 116 3.48 -2.96 0.70
N ALA A 117 3.24 -4.26 0.56
CA ALA A 117 4.10 -5.16 -0.19
C ALA A 117 4.27 -4.77 -1.66
N ILE A 118 3.23 -4.25 -2.32
CA ILE A 118 3.34 -3.73 -3.70
C ILE A 118 4.27 -2.52 -3.74
N ILE A 119 4.15 -1.58 -2.80
CA ILE A 119 5.05 -0.43 -2.74
C ILE A 119 6.49 -0.86 -2.43
N GLY A 120 6.68 -1.83 -1.53
CA GLY A 120 7.99 -2.44 -1.26
C GLY A 120 8.58 -3.14 -2.49
N ALA A 121 7.74 -3.81 -3.29
CA ALA A 121 8.13 -4.43 -4.55
C ALA A 121 8.55 -3.41 -5.62
N ILE A 122 7.78 -2.32 -5.80
CA ILE A 122 8.14 -1.22 -6.71
C ILE A 122 9.46 -0.58 -6.27
N HIS A 123 9.62 -0.33 -4.97
CA HIS A 123 10.86 0.19 -4.42
C HIS A 123 12.05 -0.72 -4.74
N LEU A 124 11.89 -2.03 -4.60
CA LEU A 124 12.95 -3.00 -4.83
C LEU A 124 13.44 -3.02 -6.29
N GLU A 125 12.54 -2.93 -7.28
CA GLU A 125 12.94 -2.99 -8.70
C GLU A 125 13.16 -1.63 -9.38
N ALA A 126 12.58 -0.55 -8.87
CA ALA A 126 12.62 0.78 -9.49
C ALA A 126 13.15 1.91 -8.58
N GLY A 127 13.44 1.62 -7.32
CA GLY A 127 13.99 2.58 -6.37
C GLY A 127 12.94 3.51 -5.73
N PHE A 128 13.41 4.32 -4.79
CA PHE A 128 12.56 5.15 -3.93
C PHE A 128 11.73 6.18 -4.71
N GLU A 129 12.30 6.91 -5.67
CA GLU A 129 11.58 7.99 -6.37
C GLU A 129 10.36 7.48 -7.16
N PHE A 130 10.46 6.31 -7.78
CA PHE A 130 9.32 5.68 -8.44
C PHE A 130 8.28 5.20 -7.42
N ALA A 131 8.70 4.54 -6.35
CA ALA A 131 7.80 4.11 -5.29
C ALA A 131 7.05 5.30 -4.66
N LYS A 132 7.76 6.39 -4.37
CA LYS A 132 7.21 7.66 -3.88
C LYS A 132 6.17 8.24 -4.83
N THR A 133 6.48 8.30 -6.12
CA THR A 133 5.56 8.84 -7.14
C THR A 133 4.24 8.06 -7.18
N ILE A 134 4.33 6.72 -7.17
CA ILE A 134 3.14 5.86 -7.21
C ILE A 134 2.36 5.95 -5.90
N ALA A 135 3.04 5.87 -4.74
CA ALA A 135 2.41 5.96 -3.43
C ALA A 135 1.66 7.29 -3.24
N LEU A 136 2.29 8.43 -3.54
CA LEU A 136 1.65 9.74 -3.43
C LEU A 136 0.44 9.86 -4.36
N ARG A 137 0.54 9.37 -5.60
CA ARG A 137 -0.59 9.37 -6.54
C ARG A 137 -1.79 8.60 -5.97
N LEU A 138 -1.55 7.43 -5.38
CA LEU A 138 -2.61 6.60 -4.78
C LEU A 138 -3.22 7.27 -3.55
N ILE A 139 -2.40 7.89 -2.71
CA ILE A 139 -2.83 8.62 -1.52
C ILE A 139 -3.66 9.84 -1.93
N GLU A 140 -3.17 10.72 -2.80
CA GLU A 140 -3.87 11.95 -3.19
C GLU A 140 -5.19 11.67 -3.92
N LYS A 141 -5.25 10.60 -4.73
CA LYS A 141 -6.50 10.17 -5.38
C LYS A 141 -7.59 9.77 -4.37
N ASN A 142 -7.20 9.19 -3.23
CA ASN A 142 -8.13 8.67 -2.22
C ASN A 142 -8.35 9.62 -1.04
N PHE A 143 -7.43 10.56 -0.83
CA PHE A 143 -7.41 11.53 0.26
C PHE A 143 -7.00 12.91 -0.27
N PRO A 144 -7.79 13.56 -1.15
CA PRO A 144 -7.42 14.85 -1.73
C PRO A 144 -7.41 16.00 -0.69
N GLN A 145 -8.21 15.86 0.37
CA GLN A 145 -8.30 16.81 1.47
C GLN A 145 -7.41 16.35 2.63
N ILE A 146 -6.09 16.33 2.44
CA ILE A 146 -5.14 16.17 3.56
C ILE A 146 -5.12 17.50 4.31
N ASP A 147 -6.13 17.72 5.15
CA ASP A 147 -6.24 18.85 6.07
C ASP A 147 -6.14 18.32 7.50
N ALA A 148 -5.23 18.87 8.29
CA ALA A 148 -5.05 18.54 9.70
C ALA A 148 -6.34 18.61 10.50
N LYS A 149 -7.26 19.52 10.16
CA LYS A 149 -8.55 19.66 10.86
C LYS A 149 -9.56 18.55 10.53
N ILE A 150 -9.39 17.88 9.40
CA ILE A 150 -10.29 16.82 8.92
C ILE A 150 -9.76 15.44 9.32
N LEU A 151 -8.43 15.26 9.30
CA LEU A 151 -7.77 13.98 9.57
C LEU A 151 -7.61 13.66 11.06
N ILE A 152 -7.63 14.66 11.93
CA ILE A 152 -7.42 14.51 13.40
C ILE A 152 -8.75 14.56 14.18
N LYS A 153 -9.90 14.44 13.50
CA LYS A 153 -11.21 14.38 14.17
C LYS A 153 -11.53 13.01 14.75
#